data_AF-A0A6A4S7U9-F1
#
_entry.id   AF-A0A6A4S7U9-F1
#
_cell.length_a   1.000
_cell.length_b   1.000
_cell.length_c   1.000
_cell.angle_alpha   90.00
_cell.angle_beta   90.00
_cell.angle_gamma   90.00
#
_symmetry.space_group_name_H-M   'P 1'
#
loop_
_entity.id
_entity.type
_entity.pdbx_description
1 polymer ?
#
loop_
_entity_poly.entity_id
_entity_poly.type
_entity_poly.pdbx_seq_one_letter_code
_entity_poly.pdbx_strand_id
1 'polypeptide(L)'
;MREERRGTLDARHKYLISMLAFSTSLADTEVEDAIIFDDKFSLINDFFAANGSRTLIFFYLNVKQLPGKCLFFLRITDKAITTANIHQEVNFGKLDSRNGSFLHDFETVFAHVMLPALRSKQTWGSASGTEVQSFLTSVEQFVGNLSSARLLLESKFQLGRVDLPEAMEQLSSPADYIDAANNSELVERLEGVVSMWTNQIKRALMASEQIRKEADDVLPSAELEHWKRRMVTFNSLMEELKRPQVKRTLGILQFAKSRTLRAWKELDGEITVVANEAKDNVNYLYTLDKFLGPLGKCTPAGLLEHIPGLMISIKMIYTISQYYNTAERMTSLLLKVTNQMISTCRSYLLQGVARIWDHSRPELLQRISECCHLNDQYQRSFQSVRDQLKENPENRQFDFSENYIFGKFDAFCRRLEKIADMASTLEDLADLQHMKVEGVGRIYSRYQTLVSTTKSKTYDILDHRKLEVT
;
A
#
# COMPACT_ATOMS: atom_id res chain seq x y z
N MET A 1 38.50 -23.92 -26.88
CA MET A 1 37.33 -23.29 -26.25
C MET A 1 37.67 -22.21 -25.22
N ARG A 2 38.36 -22.46 -24.09
CA ARG A 2 38.62 -21.41 -23.06
C ARG A 2 39.61 -20.33 -23.52
N GLU A 3 40.79 -20.73 -23.98
CA GLU A 3 41.81 -19.80 -24.53
C GLU A 3 41.30 -19.10 -25.80
N GLU A 4 40.48 -19.80 -26.57
CA GLU A 4 39.80 -19.27 -27.75
C GLU A 4 38.79 -18.17 -27.38
N ARG A 5 37.94 -18.39 -26.37
CA ARG A 5 37.04 -17.35 -25.82
C ARG A 5 37.82 -16.17 -25.26
N ARG A 6 38.92 -16.42 -24.54
CA ARG A 6 39.81 -15.35 -24.03
C ARG A 6 40.42 -14.53 -25.18
N GLY A 7 40.78 -15.18 -26.29
CA GLY A 7 41.25 -14.52 -27.51
C GLY A 7 40.19 -13.69 -28.24
N THR A 8 38.90 -13.95 -28.02
CA THR A 8 37.79 -13.16 -28.60
C THR A 8 37.40 -11.92 -27.77
N LEU A 9 37.96 -11.74 -26.58
CA LEU A 9 37.64 -10.59 -25.73
C LEU A 9 38.21 -9.30 -26.31
N ASP A 10 37.33 -8.34 -26.54
CA ASP A 10 37.66 -6.99 -27.00
C ASP A 10 37.34 -5.93 -25.94
N ALA A 11 37.48 -4.65 -26.29
CA ALA A 11 37.22 -3.55 -25.37
C ALA A 11 35.75 -3.49 -24.88
N ARG A 12 34.78 -4.06 -25.62
CA ARG A 12 33.38 -4.14 -25.18
C ARG A 12 33.24 -5.13 -24.03
N HIS A 13 33.89 -6.28 -24.13
CA HIS A 13 33.90 -7.28 -23.07
C HIS A 13 34.60 -6.73 -21.82
N LYS A 14 35.75 -6.06 -22.00
CA LYS A 14 36.48 -5.41 -20.90
C LYS A 14 35.64 -4.37 -20.18
N TYR A 15 34.85 -3.58 -20.91
CA TYR A 15 33.90 -2.66 -20.29
C TYR A 15 32.88 -3.37 -19.39
N LEU A 16 32.24 -4.45 -19.87
CA LEU A 16 31.32 -5.22 -19.04
C LEU A 16 32.02 -5.79 -17.80
N ILE A 17 33.21 -6.38 -17.98
CA ILE A 17 34.03 -6.96 -16.89
C ILE A 17 34.36 -5.91 -15.83
N SER A 18 34.87 -4.74 -16.21
CA SER A 18 35.24 -3.70 -15.25
C SER A 18 34.02 -3.14 -14.49
N MET A 19 32.87 -3.01 -15.15
CA MET A 19 31.63 -2.58 -14.47
C MET A 19 31.12 -3.63 -13.46
N LEU A 20 31.23 -4.91 -13.82
CA LEU A 20 30.89 -6.03 -12.93
C LEU A 20 31.87 -6.10 -11.75
N ALA A 21 33.17 -6.03 -12.00
CA ALA A 21 34.23 -6.07 -11.00
C ALA A 21 34.10 -4.92 -9.99
N PHE A 22 33.89 -3.69 -10.47
CA PHE A 22 33.60 -2.54 -9.63
C PHE A 22 32.40 -2.78 -8.70
N SER A 23 31.34 -3.40 -9.23
CA SER A 23 30.08 -3.62 -8.51
C SER A 23 30.11 -4.78 -7.52
N THR A 24 30.88 -5.82 -7.82
CA THR A 24 31.08 -6.99 -6.96
C THR A 24 32.20 -6.80 -5.95
N SER A 25 33.14 -5.87 -6.20
CA SER A 25 34.40 -5.69 -5.48
C SER A 25 35.37 -6.88 -5.66
N LEU A 26 35.28 -7.56 -6.80
CA LEU A 26 36.24 -8.59 -7.25
C LEU A 26 37.30 -7.97 -8.16
N ALA A 27 38.40 -8.67 -8.39
CA ALA A 27 39.36 -8.27 -9.42
C ALA A 27 38.80 -8.55 -10.82
N ASP A 28 39.16 -7.70 -11.80
CA ASP A 28 38.76 -7.87 -13.21
C ASP A 28 39.12 -9.27 -13.74
N THR A 29 40.26 -9.84 -13.33
CA THR A 29 40.68 -11.20 -13.71
C THR A 29 39.74 -12.29 -13.19
N GLU A 30 39.22 -12.13 -11.97
CA GLU A 30 38.28 -13.10 -11.37
C GLU A 30 36.93 -13.08 -12.09
N VAL A 31 36.47 -11.89 -12.48
CA VAL A 31 35.23 -11.72 -13.23
C VAL A 31 35.38 -12.20 -14.67
N GLU A 32 36.50 -11.90 -15.31
CA GLU A 32 36.83 -12.40 -16.65
C GLU A 32 36.78 -13.94 -16.68
N ASP A 33 37.44 -14.57 -15.71
CA ASP A 33 37.42 -16.02 -15.57
C ASP A 33 35.99 -16.53 -15.36
N ALA A 34 35.22 -15.96 -14.43
CA ALA A 34 33.83 -16.37 -14.21
C ALA A 34 32.98 -16.30 -15.50
N ILE A 35 33.15 -15.25 -16.31
CA ILE A 35 32.41 -15.06 -17.57
C ILE A 35 32.85 -16.06 -18.65
N ILE A 36 34.15 -16.26 -18.84
CA ILE A 36 34.67 -17.18 -19.87
C ILE A 36 34.24 -18.63 -19.57
N PHE A 37 34.21 -18.99 -18.28
CA PHE A 37 33.83 -20.32 -17.82
C PHE A 37 32.32 -20.58 -17.86
N ASP A 38 31.49 -19.54 -18.03
CA ASP A 38 30.04 -19.70 -18.13
C ASP A 38 29.63 -20.31 -19.48
N ASP A 39 28.74 -21.29 -19.46
CA ASP A 39 28.22 -21.94 -20.67
C ASP A 39 27.39 -20.98 -21.53
N LYS A 40 26.87 -19.90 -20.93
CA LYS A 40 26.04 -18.86 -21.58
C LYS A 40 26.85 -17.68 -22.10
N PHE A 41 28.18 -17.81 -22.23
CA PHE A 41 29.06 -16.77 -22.79
C PHE A 41 28.55 -16.20 -24.13
N SER A 42 27.93 -17.02 -24.98
CA SER A 42 27.38 -16.60 -26.27
C SER A 42 26.29 -15.51 -26.17
N LEU A 43 25.62 -15.37 -25.02
CA LEU A 43 24.62 -14.32 -24.80
C LEU A 43 25.24 -12.91 -24.83
N ILE A 44 26.53 -12.78 -24.50
CA ILE A 44 27.25 -11.51 -24.59
C ILE A 44 27.40 -11.07 -26.05
N ASN A 45 27.70 -12.03 -26.94
CA ASN A 45 27.81 -11.77 -28.38
C ASN A 45 26.45 -11.39 -28.98
N ASP A 46 25.38 -12.06 -28.55
CA ASP A 46 24.01 -11.69 -28.95
C ASP A 46 23.66 -10.28 -28.48
N PHE A 47 23.96 -9.92 -27.22
CA PHE A 47 23.73 -8.56 -26.71
C PHE A 47 24.44 -7.48 -27.55
N PHE A 48 25.64 -7.79 -28.08
CA PHE A 48 26.38 -6.87 -28.95
C PHE A 48 25.90 -6.83 -30.40
N ALA A 49 25.19 -7.85 -30.89
CA ALA A 49 24.75 -7.92 -32.27
C ALA A 49 23.64 -6.90 -32.61
N ALA A 50 23.57 -6.46 -33.87
CA ALA A 50 22.44 -5.65 -34.33
C ALA A 50 21.12 -6.43 -34.14
N ASN A 51 20.09 -5.78 -33.62
CA ASN A 51 18.81 -6.41 -33.24
C ASN A 51 18.92 -7.60 -32.25
N GLY A 52 20.08 -7.81 -31.62
CA GLY A 52 20.24 -8.83 -30.58
C GLY A 52 19.58 -8.45 -29.24
N SER A 53 19.86 -9.21 -28.18
CA SER A 53 19.21 -9.00 -26.87
C SER A 53 19.32 -7.55 -26.37
N ARG A 54 18.20 -7.03 -25.84
CA ARG A 54 18.15 -5.71 -25.19
C ARG A 54 18.74 -5.70 -23.78
N THR A 55 18.88 -6.87 -23.17
CA THR A 55 19.21 -7.02 -21.75
C THR A 55 20.23 -8.14 -21.55
N LEU A 56 21.20 -7.89 -20.69
CA LEU A 56 22.17 -8.88 -20.23
C LEU A 56 22.21 -8.84 -18.69
N ILE A 57 21.99 -9.97 -18.01
CA ILE A 57 21.83 -10.05 -16.55
C ILE A 57 22.86 -11.01 -15.95
N PHE A 58 23.50 -10.59 -14.86
CA PHE A 58 24.44 -11.35 -14.07
C PHE A 58 23.98 -11.43 -12.61
N PHE A 59 23.97 -12.63 -12.04
CA PHE A 59 23.67 -12.85 -10.63
C PHE A 59 24.96 -13.17 -9.87
N TYR A 60 25.25 -12.37 -8.85
CA TYR A 60 26.38 -12.60 -7.96
C TYR A 60 25.86 -13.01 -6.57
N LEU A 61 26.08 -14.27 -6.21
CA LEU A 61 25.64 -14.86 -4.94
C LEU A 61 26.86 -15.10 -4.06
N ASN A 62 26.88 -14.49 -2.86
CA ASN A 62 27.84 -14.88 -1.83
C ASN A 62 27.20 -16.01 -1.02
N VAL A 63 27.86 -17.18 -0.96
CA VAL A 63 27.36 -18.42 -0.34
C VAL A 63 26.91 -18.23 1.13
N LYS A 64 27.38 -17.17 1.80
CA LYS A 64 27.04 -16.84 3.19
C LYS A 64 25.86 -15.88 3.37
N GLN A 65 25.39 -15.21 2.31
CA GLN A 65 24.33 -14.20 2.38
C GLN A 65 23.41 -14.30 1.15
N LEU A 66 22.27 -14.96 1.34
CA LEU A 66 21.13 -14.84 0.44
C LEU A 66 20.22 -13.74 0.99
N PRO A 67 19.84 -12.74 0.18
CA PRO A 67 19.98 -12.66 -1.29
C PRO A 67 21.21 -11.84 -1.78
N GLY A 68 21.66 -12.14 -3.01
CA GLY A 68 22.89 -11.60 -3.61
C GLY A 68 22.75 -10.26 -4.35
N LYS A 69 23.71 -9.93 -5.24
CA LYS A 69 23.65 -8.77 -6.14
C LYS A 69 23.12 -9.20 -7.51
N CYS A 70 22.20 -8.44 -8.08
CA CYS A 70 21.76 -8.56 -9.47
C CYS A 70 22.34 -7.37 -10.26
N LEU A 71 23.12 -7.67 -11.30
CA LEU A 71 23.79 -6.69 -12.14
C LEU A 71 23.27 -6.85 -13.56
N PHE A 72 22.93 -5.75 -14.22
CA PHE A 72 22.34 -5.84 -15.56
C PHE A 72 22.81 -4.71 -16.47
N PHE A 73 22.83 -5.01 -17.76
CA PHE A 73 23.10 -4.06 -18.83
C PHE A 73 21.87 -3.97 -19.73
N LEU A 74 21.40 -2.75 -19.97
CA LEU A 74 20.30 -2.44 -20.88
C LEU A 74 20.84 -1.65 -22.05
N ARG A 75 20.62 -2.11 -23.28
CA ARG A 75 20.89 -1.28 -24.45
C ARG A 75 19.65 -0.54 -24.91
N ILE A 76 19.81 0.71 -25.34
CA ILE A 76 18.72 1.59 -25.78
C ILE A 76 18.62 1.74 -27.31
N THR A 77 19.44 0.99 -28.04
CA THR A 77 19.53 1.02 -29.51
C THR A 77 19.32 -0.36 -30.12
N ASP A 78 18.83 -0.38 -31.37
CA ASP A 78 18.73 -1.59 -32.18
C ASP A 78 19.98 -1.82 -33.06
N LYS A 79 20.88 -0.84 -33.10
CA LYS A 79 22.18 -0.97 -33.77
C LYS A 79 23.12 -1.89 -32.99
N ALA A 80 24.11 -2.44 -33.68
CA ALA A 80 25.16 -3.22 -33.03
C ALA A 80 25.93 -2.37 -31.99
N ILE A 81 26.26 -2.99 -30.85
CA ILE A 81 27.11 -2.38 -29.84
C ILE A 81 28.56 -2.55 -30.28
N THR A 82 29.23 -1.41 -30.42
CA THR A 82 30.61 -1.26 -30.85
C THR A 82 31.44 -0.67 -29.71
N THR A 83 32.76 -0.75 -29.82
CA THR A 83 33.68 -0.11 -28.86
C THR A 83 33.47 1.40 -28.76
N ALA A 84 32.97 2.04 -29.82
CA ALA A 84 32.74 3.48 -29.88
C ALA A 84 31.41 3.91 -29.21
N ASN A 85 30.36 3.08 -29.22
CA ASN A 85 29.03 3.47 -28.74
C ASN A 85 28.65 2.86 -27.39
N ILE A 86 29.38 1.87 -26.88
CA ILE A 86 28.99 1.11 -25.68
C ILE A 86 28.76 2.00 -24.45
N HIS A 87 29.56 3.05 -24.26
CA HIS A 87 29.42 3.97 -23.13
C HIS A 87 28.17 4.87 -23.19
N GLN A 88 27.60 5.05 -24.39
CA GLN A 88 26.43 5.91 -24.61
C GLN A 88 25.14 5.08 -24.71
N GLU A 89 25.23 3.91 -25.33
CA GLU A 89 24.08 3.10 -25.69
C GLU A 89 23.77 1.98 -24.69
N VAL A 90 24.69 1.70 -23.75
CA VAL A 90 24.52 0.67 -22.72
C VAL A 90 24.47 1.28 -21.33
N ASN A 91 23.31 1.15 -20.69
CA ASN A 91 23.09 1.52 -19.31
C ASN A 91 23.38 0.34 -18.39
N PHE A 92 24.19 0.56 -17.37
CA PHE A 92 24.45 -0.43 -16.34
C PHE A 92 23.62 -0.14 -15.09
N GLY A 93 22.97 -1.18 -14.56
CA GLY A 93 22.21 -1.11 -13.33
C GLY A 93 22.61 -2.21 -12.34
N LYS A 94 22.45 -1.89 -11.05
CA LYS A 94 22.73 -2.78 -9.93
C LYS A 94 21.57 -2.76 -8.95
N LEU A 95 21.15 -3.93 -8.50
CA LEU A 95 20.19 -4.14 -7.43
C LEU A 95 20.86 -5.00 -6.35
N ASP A 96 20.87 -4.53 -5.10
CA ASP A 96 21.74 -5.02 -4.03
C ASP A 96 20.93 -5.46 -2.81
N SER A 97 20.44 -6.68 -2.88
CA SER A 97 19.54 -7.22 -1.85
C SER A 97 20.24 -7.68 -0.57
N ARG A 98 21.47 -7.23 -0.28
CA ARG A 98 22.20 -7.61 0.94
C ARG A 98 21.65 -6.95 2.21
N ASN A 99 21.04 -5.77 2.10
CA ASN A 99 20.51 -4.99 3.22
C ASN A 99 18.96 -4.97 3.29
N GLY A 100 18.30 -5.74 2.44
CA GLY A 100 16.83 -5.74 2.33
C GLY A 100 16.35 -6.68 1.23
N SER A 101 15.06 -6.68 0.95
CA SER A 101 14.54 -7.43 -0.21
C SER A 101 14.83 -6.68 -1.51
N PHE A 102 14.96 -7.39 -2.64
CA PHE A 102 15.02 -6.77 -3.98
C PHE A 102 13.89 -5.75 -4.22
N LEU A 103 12.73 -5.99 -3.61
CA LEU A 103 11.57 -5.10 -3.68
C LEU A 103 11.82 -3.74 -3.01
N HIS A 104 12.62 -3.71 -1.94
CA HIS A 104 13.02 -2.47 -1.27
C HIS A 104 13.88 -1.58 -2.16
N ASP A 105 14.91 -2.16 -2.80
CA ASP A 105 15.77 -1.41 -3.71
C ASP A 105 14.97 -0.89 -4.91
N PHE A 106 14.10 -1.74 -5.45
CA PHE A 106 13.25 -1.38 -6.59
C PHE A 106 12.28 -0.25 -6.24
N GLU A 107 11.60 -0.31 -5.10
CA GLU A 107 10.77 0.78 -4.58
C GLU A 107 11.60 2.05 -4.40
N THR A 108 12.80 1.95 -3.81
CA THR A 108 13.66 3.10 -3.53
C THR A 108 14.06 3.82 -4.81
N VAL A 109 14.48 3.09 -5.83
CA VAL A 109 14.84 3.66 -7.14
C VAL A 109 13.64 4.35 -7.78
N PHE A 110 12.47 3.73 -7.78
CA PHE A 110 11.29 4.36 -8.37
C PHE A 110 10.82 5.58 -7.59
N ALA A 111 10.76 5.50 -6.26
CA ALA A 111 10.28 6.56 -5.39
C ALA A 111 11.21 7.78 -5.34
N HIS A 112 12.52 7.56 -5.26
CA HIS A 112 13.49 8.63 -4.97
C HIS A 112 14.32 9.06 -6.19
N VAL A 113 14.35 8.26 -7.27
CA VAL A 113 15.12 8.59 -8.47
C VAL A 113 14.20 8.79 -9.67
N MET A 114 13.44 7.76 -10.06
CA MET A 114 12.67 7.79 -11.31
C MET A 114 11.50 8.75 -11.23
N LEU A 115 10.70 8.73 -10.15
CA LEU A 115 9.54 9.58 -10.02
C LEU A 115 9.91 11.08 -9.94
N PRO A 116 10.90 11.51 -9.12
CA PRO A 116 11.38 12.90 -9.16
C PRO A 116 11.93 13.29 -10.53
N ALA A 117 12.70 12.42 -11.20
CA ALA A 117 13.22 12.68 -12.54
C ALA A 117 12.08 12.89 -13.56
N LEU A 118 11.05 12.03 -13.54
CA LEU A 118 9.87 12.17 -14.40
C LEU A 118 9.14 13.48 -14.11
N ARG A 119 8.91 13.83 -12.84
CA ARG A 119 8.26 15.09 -12.45
C ARG A 119 9.05 16.34 -12.88
N SER A 120 10.39 16.25 -12.90
CA SER A 120 11.25 17.36 -13.34
C SER A 120 11.28 17.56 -14.86
N LYS A 121 10.77 16.60 -15.64
CA LYS A 121 10.84 16.62 -17.10
C LYS A 121 9.91 17.69 -17.67
N GLN A 122 10.50 18.65 -18.37
CA GLN A 122 9.76 19.79 -18.95
C GLN A 122 9.06 19.44 -20.27
N THR A 123 9.63 18.52 -21.08
CA THR A 123 9.11 18.17 -22.40
C THR A 123 8.67 16.71 -22.44
N TRP A 124 7.40 16.48 -22.78
CA TRP A 124 6.79 15.15 -22.90
C TRP A 124 6.42 14.78 -24.34
N GLY A 125 7.11 15.39 -25.32
CA GLY A 125 6.82 15.19 -26.74
C GLY A 125 5.42 15.71 -27.10
N SER A 126 4.61 14.85 -27.70
CA SER A 126 3.24 15.16 -28.13
C SER A 126 2.17 14.98 -27.06
N ALA A 127 2.54 14.55 -25.83
CA ALA A 127 1.57 14.31 -24.77
C ALA A 127 1.02 15.62 -24.18
N SER A 128 -0.29 15.67 -23.98
CA SER A 128 -0.99 16.77 -23.32
C SER A 128 -0.70 16.81 -21.81
N GLY A 129 -0.89 17.97 -21.19
CA GLY A 129 -0.69 18.12 -19.74
C GLY A 129 -1.55 17.15 -18.90
N THR A 130 -2.77 16.86 -19.35
CA THR A 130 -3.67 15.90 -18.69
C THR A 130 -3.17 14.46 -18.79
N GLU A 131 -2.62 14.05 -19.94
CA GLU A 131 -2.04 12.71 -20.13
C GLU A 131 -0.78 12.52 -19.27
N VAL A 132 0.06 13.55 -19.19
CA VAL A 132 1.26 13.54 -18.33
C VAL A 132 0.87 13.40 -16.86
N GLN A 133 -0.10 14.16 -16.38
CA GLN A 133 -0.56 14.06 -14.99
C GLN A 133 -1.18 12.69 -14.67
N SER A 134 -1.97 12.12 -15.59
CA SER A 134 -2.52 10.78 -15.45
C SER A 134 -1.43 9.71 -15.38
N PHE A 135 -0.40 9.82 -16.23
CA PHE A 135 0.76 8.93 -16.20
C PHE A 135 1.53 9.04 -14.89
N LEU A 136 1.88 10.25 -14.44
CA LEU A 136 2.59 10.47 -13.18
C LEU A 136 1.81 9.91 -11.98
N THR A 137 0.49 10.12 -11.95
CA THR A 137 -0.40 9.55 -10.93
C THR A 137 -0.37 8.02 -10.94
N SER A 138 -0.29 7.41 -12.12
CA SER A 138 -0.21 5.96 -12.28
C SER A 138 1.13 5.40 -11.78
N VAL A 139 2.24 6.11 -12.04
CA VAL A 139 3.58 5.75 -11.51
C VAL A 139 3.62 5.87 -9.99
N GLU A 140 3.01 6.91 -9.42
CA GLU A 140 2.89 7.09 -7.97
C GLU A 140 2.09 5.96 -7.32
N GLN A 141 0.98 5.56 -7.92
CA GLN A 141 0.22 4.40 -7.46
C GLN A 141 1.03 3.11 -7.54
N PHE A 142 1.81 2.93 -8.60
CA PHE A 142 2.69 1.77 -8.72
C PHE A 142 3.73 1.73 -7.58
N VAL A 143 4.37 2.86 -7.28
CA VAL A 143 5.29 2.98 -6.14
C VAL A 143 4.59 2.70 -4.81
N GLY A 144 3.38 3.24 -4.61
CA GLY A 144 2.57 2.96 -3.43
C GLY A 144 2.24 1.47 -3.29
N ASN A 145 1.88 0.81 -4.39
CA ASN A 145 1.60 -0.64 -4.41
C ASN A 145 2.85 -1.47 -4.08
N LEU A 146 4.02 -1.09 -4.60
CA LEU A 146 5.29 -1.74 -4.26
C LEU A 146 5.60 -1.60 -2.76
N SER A 147 5.41 -0.40 -2.21
CA SER A 147 5.61 -0.13 -0.78
C SER A 147 4.70 -0.99 0.09
N SER A 148 3.40 -1.05 -0.26
CA SER A 148 2.42 -1.91 0.42
C SER A 148 2.80 -3.38 0.32
N ALA A 149 3.21 -3.86 -0.86
CA ALA A 149 3.66 -5.23 -1.06
C ALA A 149 4.92 -5.56 -0.24
N ARG A 150 5.87 -4.63 -0.14
CA ARG A 150 7.07 -4.79 0.70
C ARG A 150 6.71 -4.89 2.17
N LEU A 151 5.91 -3.96 2.68
CA LEU A 151 5.46 -3.97 4.08
C LEU A 151 4.69 -5.25 4.41
N LEU A 152 3.90 -5.78 3.46
CA LEU A 152 3.23 -7.08 3.60
C LEU A 152 4.25 -8.22 3.69
N LEU A 153 5.28 -8.25 2.84
CA LEU A 153 6.32 -9.28 2.90
C LEU A 153 7.17 -9.20 4.17
N GLU A 154 7.49 -8.00 4.64
CA GLU A 154 8.20 -7.75 5.90
C GLU A 154 7.36 -8.14 7.13
N SER A 155 6.02 -8.11 7.01
CA SER A 155 5.11 -8.54 8.08
C SER A 155 5.05 -10.06 8.29
N LYS A 156 5.79 -10.85 7.50
CA LYS A 156 5.86 -12.30 7.72
C LYS A 156 6.47 -12.60 9.09
N PHE A 157 5.72 -13.32 9.89
CA PHE A 157 6.13 -13.80 11.19
C PHE A 157 7.15 -14.93 11.03
N GLN A 158 8.19 -14.91 11.85
CA GLN A 158 9.18 -15.98 11.96
C GLN A 158 9.40 -16.31 13.43
N LEU A 159 9.40 -17.60 13.76
CA LEU A 159 9.79 -18.04 15.09
C LEU A 159 11.29 -17.85 15.27
N GLY A 160 11.69 -17.34 16.43
CA GLY A 160 13.11 -17.18 16.79
C GLY A 160 13.89 -18.46 16.51
N ARG A 161 14.96 -18.36 15.70
CA ARG A 161 15.83 -19.49 15.41
C ARG A 161 16.60 -19.86 16.67
N VAL A 162 16.67 -21.15 16.96
CA VAL A 162 17.47 -21.69 18.04
C VAL A 162 18.35 -22.76 17.45
N ASP A 163 19.65 -22.68 17.76
CA ASP A 163 20.58 -23.75 17.45
C ASP A 163 20.23 -24.93 18.37
N LEU A 164 19.70 -25.98 17.77
CA LEU A 164 19.40 -27.24 18.45
C LEU A 164 20.47 -28.26 18.07
N PRO A 165 20.74 -29.26 18.93
CA PRO A 165 21.72 -30.30 18.61
C PRO A 165 21.41 -30.97 17.27
N GLU A 166 22.43 -31.16 16.42
CA GLU A 166 22.30 -31.81 15.10
C GLU A 166 21.70 -33.21 15.19
N ALA A 167 21.88 -33.90 16.33
CA ALA A 167 21.22 -35.19 16.62
C ALA A 167 19.69 -35.13 16.49
N MET A 168 19.07 -33.97 16.71
CA MET A 168 17.64 -33.79 16.50
C MET A 168 17.24 -33.82 15.02
N GLU A 169 18.17 -33.53 14.11
CA GLU A 169 17.89 -33.53 12.68
C GLU A 169 17.72 -34.93 12.10
N GLN A 170 18.28 -35.93 12.80
CA GLN A 170 18.32 -37.34 12.41
C GLN A 170 17.19 -38.19 13.01
N LEU A 171 16.33 -37.60 13.87
CA LEU A 171 15.20 -38.30 14.50
C LEU A 171 14.20 -38.78 13.46
N SER A 172 14.07 -40.11 13.35
CA SER A 172 13.30 -40.78 12.29
C SER A 172 12.31 -41.80 12.86
N SER A 173 12.68 -42.49 13.95
CA SER A 173 11.92 -43.59 14.54
C SER A 173 11.30 -43.18 15.89
N PRO A 174 10.17 -43.78 16.32
CA PRO A 174 9.61 -43.55 17.65
C PRO A 174 10.58 -43.84 18.81
N ALA A 175 11.53 -44.77 18.64
CA ALA A 175 12.55 -45.07 19.65
C ALA A 175 13.48 -43.85 19.87
N ASP A 176 13.88 -43.18 18.78
CA ASP A 176 14.74 -42.00 18.85
C ASP A 176 14.10 -40.87 19.67
N TYR A 177 12.78 -40.70 19.55
CA TYR A 177 12.03 -39.71 20.34
C TYR A 177 11.93 -40.07 21.82
N ILE A 178 11.83 -41.35 22.15
CA ILE A 178 11.80 -41.83 23.54
C ILE A 178 13.18 -41.62 24.18
N ASP A 179 14.25 -41.97 23.47
CA ASP A 179 15.62 -41.79 23.96
C ASP A 179 15.93 -40.30 24.18
N ALA A 180 15.54 -39.45 23.24
CA ALA A 180 15.66 -37.99 23.40
C ALA A 180 14.81 -37.46 24.56
N ALA A 181 13.61 -38.01 24.78
CA ALA A 181 12.73 -37.62 25.89
C ALA A 181 13.25 -38.05 27.26
N ASN A 182 14.10 -39.08 27.34
CA ASN A 182 14.75 -39.51 28.59
C ASN A 182 15.97 -38.63 28.94
N ASN A 183 16.47 -37.81 28.01
CA ASN A 183 17.54 -36.85 28.28
C ASN A 183 16.96 -35.58 28.94
N SER A 184 17.11 -35.47 30.26
CA SER A 184 16.52 -34.38 31.05
C SER A 184 17.07 -32.99 30.67
N GLU A 185 18.36 -32.87 30.35
CA GLU A 185 18.98 -31.60 29.94
C GLU A 185 18.43 -31.12 28.58
N LEU A 186 18.26 -32.06 27.63
CA LEU A 186 17.65 -31.76 26.34
C LEU A 186 16.19 -31.32 26.52
N VAL A 187 15.42 -32.04 27.33
CA VAL A 187 14.01 -31.70 27.61
C VAL A 187 13.89 -30.30 28.20
N GLU A 188 14.68 -29.96 29.24
CA GLU A 188 14.68 -28.63 29.86
C GLU A 188 15.02 -27.52 28.85
N ARG A 189 16.02 -27.75 27.99
CA ARG A 189 16.37 -26.81 26.92
C ARG A 189 15.21 -26.62 25.93
N LEU A 190 14.56 -27.70 25.51
CA LEU A 190 13.42 -27.65 24.58
C LEU A 190 12.20 -26.97 25.20
N GLU A 191 11.94 -27.17 26.51
CA GLU A 191 10.90 -26.44 27.24
C GLU A 191 11.16 -24.93 27.23
N GLY A 192 12.42 -24.51 27.44
CA GLY A 192 12.84 -23.12 27.33
C GLY A 192 12.59 -22.54 25.93
N VAL A 193 12.90 -23.30 24.88
CA VAL A 193 12.65 -22.91 23.49
C VAL A 193 11.16 -22.74 23.19
N VAL A 194 10.32 -23.71 23.59
CA VAL A 194 8.87 -23.62 23.41
C VAL A 194 8.29 -22.47 24.23
N SER A 195 8.81 -22.20 25.42
CA SER A 195 8.40 -21.03 26.21
C SER A 195 8.77 -19.71 25.52
N MET A 196 9.93 -19.63 24.88
CA MET A 196 10.32 -18.45 24.09
C MET A 196 9.37 -18.24 22.91
N TRP A 197 9.10 -19.29 22.12
CA TRP A 197 8.17 -19.24 21.00
C TRP A 197 6.74 -18.88 21.44
N THR A 198 6.27 -19.48 22.53
CA THR A 198 4.98 -19.16 23.18
C THR A 198 4.87 -17.67 23.49
N ASN A 199 5.90 -17.08 24.07
CA ASN A 199 5.91 -15.64 24.38
C ASN A 199 5.94 -14.76 23.11
N GLN A 200 6.64 -15.17 22.06
CA GLN A 200 6.63 -14.45 20.77
C GLN A 200 5.24 -14.47 20.13
N ILE A 201 4.58 -15.62 20.12
CA ILE A 201 3.22 -15.79 19.60
C ILE A 201 2.23 -14.93 20.39
N LYS A 202 2.28 -14.98 21.73
CA LYS A 202 1.41 -14.15 22.59
C LYS A 202 1.56 -12.66 22.29
N ARG A 203 2.79 -12.18 22.08
CA ARG A 203 3.04 -10.78 21.70
C ARG A 203 2.42 -10.44 20.35
N ALA A 204 2.51 -11.34 19.36
CA ALA A 204 1.89 -11.14 18.06
C ALA A 204 0.36 -11.09 18.17
N LEU A 205 -0.25 -12.00 18.94
CA LEU A 205 -1.69 -12.00 19.21
C LEU A 205 -2.13 -10.68 19.90
N MET A 206 -1.45 -10.26 20.96
CA MET A 206 -1.75 -9.01 21.67
C MET A 206 -1.61 -7.77 20.78
N ALA A 207 -0.53 -7.68 19.99
CA ALA A 207 -0.33 -6.58 19.04
C ALA A 207 -1.42 -6.55 17.96
N SER A 208 -2.00 -7.71 17.64
CA SER A 208 -3.06 -7.85 16.67
C SER A 208 -4.44 -7.46 17.23
N GLU A 209 -4.68 -7.69 18.53
CA GLU A 209 -5.97 -7.39 19.19
C GLU A 209 -6.05 -5.96 19.70
N GLN A 210 -4.93 -5.24 19.77
CA GLN A 210 -4.94 -3.83 20.15
C GLN A 210 -5.86 -3.03 19.24
N ILE A 211 -6.98 -2.58 19.83
CA ILE A 211 -7.92 -1.65 19.21
C ILE A 211 -7.12 -0.43 18.77
N ARG A 212 -7.04 -0.23 17.45
CA ARG A 212 -6.39 0.94 16.90
C ARG A 212 -7.18 2.17 17.35
N LYS A 213 -6.49 3.11 18.01
CA LYS A 213 -6.95 4.50 18.00
C LYS A 213 -6.72 5.01 16.59
N GLU A 214 -7.68 4.76 15.72
CA GLU A 214 -7.62 5.20 14.33
C GLU A 214 -7.71 6.72 14.31
N ALA A 215 -6.83 7.35 13.54
CA ALA A 215 -6.95 8.77 13.27
C ALA A 215 -8.25 9.03 12.51
N ASP A 216 -8.78 10.23 12.70
CA ASP A 216 -10.11 10.62 12.24
C ASP A 216 -10.25 10.68 10.71
N ASP A 217 -9.14 10.52 9.99
CA ASP A 217 -8.91 10.68 8.56
C ASP A 217 -8.47 9.38 7.85
N VAL A 218 -8.48 8.24 8.55
CA VAL A 218 -8.13 6.94 7.96
C VAL A 218 -9.11 6.60 6.82
N LEU A 219 -8.56 6.15 5.69
CA LEU A 219 -9.30 5.83 4.47
C LEU A 219 -9.75 4.35 4.44
N PRO A 220 -10.77 3.98 3.64
CA PRO A 220 -11.25 2.60 3.56
C PRO A 220 -10.19 1.60 3.11
N SER A 221 -9.26 2.04 2.24
CA SER A 221 -8.16 1.22 1.75
C SER A 221 -7.23 0.77 2.88
N ALA A 222 -7.08 1.58 3.93
CA ALA A 222 -6.27 1.23 5.08
C ALA A 222 -6.85 0.05 5.88
N GLU A 223 -8.18 -0.14 5.87
CA GLU A 223 -8.84 -1.29 6.50
C GLU A 223 -8.48 -2.58 5.76
N LEU A 224 -8.59 -2.58 4.43
CA LEU A 224 -8.21 -3.75 3.62
C LEU A 224 -6.73 -4.09 3.80
N GLU A 225 -5.85 -3.08 3.79
CA GLU A 225 -4.41 -3.29 4.02
C GLU A 225 -4.09 -3.79 5.43
N HIS A 226 -4.85 -3.37 6.45
CA HIS A 226 -4.72 -3.90 7.80
C HIS A 226 -4.99 -5.41 7.83
N TRP A 227 -6.14 -5.84 7.28
CA TRP A 227 -6.53 -7.24 7.27
C TRP A 227 -5.60 -8.08 6.41
N LYS A 228 -5.08 -7.55 5.28
CA LYS A 228 -4.04 -8.22 4.49
C LYS A 228 -2.76 -8.45 5.30
N ARG A 229 -2.26 -7.46 6.05
CA ARG A 229 -1.08 -7.62 6.92
C ARG A 229 -1.32 -8.67 8.00
N ARG A 230 -2.49 -8.62 8.65
CA ARG A 230 -2.88 -9.63 9.64
C ARG A 230 -2.89 -11.03 9.03
N MET A 231 -3.53 -11.20 7.88
CA MET A 231 -3.60 -12.46 7.15
C MET A 231 -2.19 -12.99 6.81
N VAL A 232 -1.30 -12.15 6.28
CA VAL A 232 0.09 -12.56 5.96
C VAL A 232 0.83 -13.00 7.23
N THR A 233 0.73 -12.21 8.30
CA THR A 233 1.38 -12.50 9.59
C THR A 233 0.95 -13.87 10.12
N PHE A 234 -0.35 -14.12 10.25
CA PHE A 234 -0.85 -15.37 10.84
C PHE A 234 -0.74 -16.58 9.91
N ASN A 235 -0.86 -16.40 8.59
CA ASN A 235 -0.56 -17.47 7.64
C ASN A 235 0.92 -17.87 7.69
N SER A 236 1.84 -16.91 7.77
CA SER A 236 3.26 -17.22 7.93
C SER A 236 3.57 -17.87 9.27
N LEU A 237 2.90 -17.46 10.36
CA LEU A 237 2.99 -18.16 11.64
C LEU A 237 2.48 -19.61 11.54
N MET A 238 1.35 -19.87 10.87
CA MET A 238 0.88 -21.23 10.62
C MET A 238 1.90 -22.09 9.86
N GLU A 239 2.62 -21.52 8.90
CA GLU A 239 3.71 -22.23 8.19
C GLU A 239 4.92 -22.46 9.11
N GLU A 240 5.26 -21.52 9.98
CA GLU A 240 6.32 -21.68 10.98
C GLU A 240 6.02 -22.83 11.95
N LEU A 241 4.78 -22.99 12.39
CA LEU A 241 4.35 -24.11 13.25
C LEU A 241 4.52 -25.47 12.56
N LYS A 242 4.47 -25.50 11.22
CA LYS A 242 4.65 -26.72 10.42
C LYS A 242 6.13 -27.08 10.21
N ARG A 243 7.08 -26.20 10.56
CA ARG A 243 8.52 -26.45 10.36
C ARG A 243 8.94 -27.77 11.02
N PRO A 244 9.75 -28.61 10.35
CA PRO A 244 10.18 -29.89 10.89
C PRO A 244 10.82 -29.77 12.28
N GLN A 245 11.64 -28.75 12.50
CA GLN A 245 12.27 -28.46 13.79
C GLN A 245 11.25 -28.23 14.92
N VAL A 246 10.17 -27.48 14.65
CA VAL A 246 9.10 -27.23 15.62
C VAL A 246 8.36 -28.52 15.92
N LYS A 247 7.96 -29.27 14.89
CA LYS A 247 7.28 -30.57 15.06
C LYS A 247 8.11 -31.57 15.87
N ARG A 248 9.42 -31.68 15.59
CA ARG A 248 10.33 -32.56 16.32
C ARG A 248 10.44 -32.16 17.79
N THR A 249 10.63 -30.87 18.06
CA THR A 249 10.68 -30.30 19.41
C THR A 249 9.43 -30.66 20.22
N LEU A 250 8.25 -30.41 19.65
CA LEU A 250 6.98 -30.76 20.29
C LEU A 250 6.81 -32.27 20.45
N GLY A 251 7.28 -33.06 19.49
CA GLY A 251 7.28 -34.53 19.55
C GLY A 251 8.06 -35.06 20.75
N ILE A 252 9.29 -34.61 20.95
CA ILE A 252 10.12 -35.03 22.11
C ILE A 252 9.43 -34.66 23.42
N LEU A 253 8.96 -33.42 23.54
CA LEU A 253 8.24 -32.96 24.73
C LEU A 253 6.95 -33.74 24.98
N GLN A 254 6.33 -34.29 23.94
CA GLN A 254 5.11 -35.10 24.04
C GLN A 254 5.40 -36.48 24.62
N PHE A 255 6.53 -37.10 24.25
CA PHE A 255 7.00 -38.33 24.89
C PHE A 255 7.49 -38.08 26.32
N ALA A 256 8.13 -36.94 26.59
CA ALA A 256 8.55 -36.52 27.93
C ALA A 256 7.39 -36.08 28.84
N LYS A 257 6.14 -36.02 28.33
CA LYS A 257 4.94 -35.56 29.05
C LYS A 257 5.09 -34.16 29.66
N SER A 258 5.79 -33.27 28.96
CA SER A 258 6.00 -31.87 29.40
C SER A 258 4.68 -31.11 29.56
N ARG A 259 4.59 -30.29 30.62
CA ARG A 259 3.43 -29.43 30.89
C ARG A 259 3.32 -28.27 29.90
N THR A 260 4.43 -27.85 29.30
CA THR A 260 4.52 -26.73 28.36
C THR A 260 3.64 -26.95 27.11
N LEU A 261 3.35 -28.20 26.77
CA LEU A 261 2.49 -28.56 25.64
C LEU A 261 1.04 -28.11 25.78
N ARG A 262 0.53 -27.92 27.01
CA ARG A 262 -0.85 -27.44 27.21
C ARG A 262 -0.99 -26.02 26.68
N ALA A 263 -0.11 -25.11 27.13
CA ALA A 263 -0.09 -23.72 26.67
C ALA A 263 0.15 -23.62 25.16
N TRP A 264 0.99 -24.49 24.59
CA TRP A 264 1.21 -24.53 23.15
C TRP A 264 -0.05 -24.92 22.37
N LYS A 265 -0.80 -25.95 22.82
CA LYS A 265 -2.03 -26.40 22.15
C LYS A 265 -3.14 -25.35 22.20
N GLU A 266 -3.26 -24.62 23.31
CA GLU A 266 -4.18 -23.49 23.42
C GLU A 266 -3.85 -22.41 22.39
N LEU A 267 -2.57 -22.03 22.28
CA LEU A 267 -2.12 -21.05 21.29
C LEU A 267 -2.29 -21.52 19.84
N ASP A 268 -2.01 -22.78 19.53
CA ASP A 268 -2.20 -23.35 18.19
C ASP A 268 -3.68 -23.25 17.73
N GLY A 269 -4.60 -23.48 18.66
CA GLY A 269 -6.04 -23.27 18.45
C GLY A 269 -6.38 -21.80 18.18
N GLU A 270 -5.90 -20.88 19.03
CA GLU A 270 -6.13 -19.44 18.87
C GLU A 270 -5.57 -18.91 17.54
N ILE A 271 -4.35 -19.32 17.16
CA ILE A 271 -3.73 -18.94 15.87
C ILE A 271 -4.60 -19.38 14.70
N THR A 272 -5.14 -20.59 14.74
CA THR A 272 -6.01 -21.12 13.68
C THR A 272 -7.28 -20.29 13.54
N VAL A 273 -7.90 -19.90 14.66
CA VAL A 273 -9.09 -19.02 14.64
C VAL A 273 -8.75 -17.66 14.05
N VAL A 274 -7.68 -17.01 14.53
CA VAL A 274 -7.28 -15.67 14.07
C VAL A 274 -6.86 -15.66 12.59
N ALA A 275 -6.17 -16.72 12.12
CA ALA A 275 -5.79 -16.86 10.72
C ALA A 275 -7.02 -17.00 9.81
N ASN A 276 -8.01 -17.80 10.22
CA ASN A 276 -9.27 -17.96 9.49
C ASN A 276 -10.08 -16.67 9.47
N GLU A 277 -10.20 -15.98 10.61
CA GLU A 277 -10.82 -14.66 10.68
C GLU A 277 -10.17 -13.67 9.71
N ALA A 278 -8.83 -13.57 9.75
CA ALA A 278 -8.11 -12.62 8.91
C ALA A 278 -8.31 -12.92 7.42
N LYS A 279 -8.29 -14.20 7.04
CA LYS A 279 -8.54 -14.63 5.66
C LYS A 279 -9.96 -14.32 5.20
N ASP A 280 -10.96 -14.60 6.04
CA ASP A 280 -12.37 -14.33 5.73
C ASP A 280 -12.60 -12.82 5.54
N ASN A 281 -12.11 -12.01 6.48
CA ASN A 281 -12.26 -10.56 6.43
C ASN A 281 -11.58 -9.96 5.20
N VAL A 282 -10.38 -10.44 4.81
CA VAL A 282 -9.74 -10.02 3.55
C VAL A 282 -10.63 -10.33 2.36
N ASN A 283 -11.20 -11.54 2.27
CA ASN A 283 -12.04 -11.91 1.12
C ASN A 283 -13.26 -11.00 0.99
N TYR A 284 -13.94 -10.71 2.10
CA TYR A 284 -15.10 -9.81 2.09
C TYR A 284 -14.73 -8.36 1.80
N LEU A 285 -13.69 -7.83 2.43
CA LEU A 285 -13.25 -6.45 2.18
C LEU A 285 -12.72 -6.27 0.75
N TYR A 286 -12.13 -7.30 0.15
CA TYR A 286 -11.68 -7.27 -1.24
C TYR A 286 -12.85 -7.05 -2.22
N THR A 287 -14.08 -7.43 -1.86
CA THR A 287 -15.27 -7.15 -2.68
C THR A 287 -15.56 -5.66 -2.82
N LEU A 288 -15.07 -4.84 -1.87
CA LEU A 288 -15.21 -3.39 -1.88
C LEU A 288 -14.12 -2.69 -2.69
N ASP A 289 -12.98 -3.35 -2.95
CA ASP A 289 -11.79 -2.75 -3.57
C ASP A 289 -12.09 -2.07 -4.91
N LYS A 290 -12.98 -2.69 -5.70
CA LYS A 290 -13.47 -2.14 -6.98
C LYS A 290 -14.17 -0.79 -6.86
N PHE A 291 -14.72 -0.45 -5.69
CA PHE A 291 -15.36 0.84 -5.41
C PHE A 291 -14.38 1.82 -4.74
N LEU A 292 -13.38 1.34 -4.02
CA LEU A 292 -12.40 2.19 -3.33
C LEU A 292 -11.52 2.99 -4.30
N GLY A 293 -11.19 2.39 -5.45
CA GLY A 293 -10.49 3.09 -6.53
C GLY A 293 -11.26 4.31 -7.07
N PRO A 294 -12.49 4.12 -7.60
CA PRO A 294 -13.36 5.22 -8.02
C PRO A 294 -13.59 6.28 -6.93
N LEU A 295 -13.81 5.87 -5.68
CA LEU A 295 -14.04 6.77 -4.54
C LEU A 295 -12.97 7.86 -4.39
N GLY A 296 -11.71 7.58 -4.75
CA GLY A 296 -10.62 8.57 -4.69
C GLY A 296 -10.33 9.31 -6.00
N LYS A 297 -10.93 8.90 -7.13
CA LYS A 297 -10.55 9.37 -8.48
C LYS A 297 -11.66 10.08 -9.24
N CYS A 298 -12.92 9.71 -8.98
CA CYS A 298 -14.07 10.26 -9.69
C CYS A 298 -14.49 11.62 -9.12
N THR A 299 -15.20 12.40 -9.93
CA THR A 299 -15.92 13.58 -9.45
C THR A 299 -17.11 13.14 -8.57
N PRO A 300 -17.64 14.02 -7.69
CA PRO A 300 -18.83 13.71 -6.89
C PRO A 300 -20.02 13.23 -7.75
N ALA A 301 -20.25 13.86 -8.90
CA ALA A 301 -21.28 13.41 -9.85
C ALA A 301 -21.02 11.99 -10.40
N GLY A 302 -19.78 11.68 -10.77
CA GLY A 302 -19.41 10.34 -11.26
C GLY A 302 -19.51 9.26 -10.16
N LEU A 303 -19.37 9.63 -8.89
CA LEU A 303 -19.52 8.69 -7.78
C LEU A 303 -20.96 8.22 -7.57
N LEU A 304 -21.96 8.99 -7.98
CA LEU A 304 -23.38 8.70 -7.73
C LEU A 304 -23.78 7.32 -8.26
N GLU A 305 -23.26 6.92 -9.42
CA GLU A 305 -23.54 5.62 -10.04
C GLU A 305 -22.98 4.44 -9.23
N HIS A 306 -21.92 4.67 -8.45
CA HIS A 306 -21.24 3.63 -7.68
C HIS A 306 -21.81 3.46 -6.26
N ILE A 307 -22.47 4.49 -5.72
CA ILE A 307 -22.95 4.49 -4.33
C ILE A 307 -23.95 3.36 -4.02
N PRO A 308 -24.99 3.10 -4.84
CA PRO A 308 -25.91 2.01 -4.56
C PRO A 308 -25.20 0.64 -4.54
N GLY A 309 -24.30 0.39 -5.50
CA GLY A 309 -23.52 -0.84 -5.59
C GLY A 309 -22.57 -1.05 -4.40
N LEU A 310 -21.95 0.03 -3.93
CA LEU A 310 -21.13 0.03 -2.72
C LEU A 310 -21.96 -0.36 -1.51
N MET A 311 -23.13 0.27 -1.32
CA MET A 311 -23.98 0.01 -0.15
C MET A 311 -24.54 -1.42 -0.14
N ILE A 312 -24.91 -1.96 -1.30
CA ILE A 312 -25.31 -3.37 -1.45
C ILE A 312 -24.15 -4.31 -1.08
N SER A 313 -22.92 -3.97 -1.47
CA SER A 313 -21.76 -4.80 -1.11
C SER A 313 -21.47 -4.75 0.39
N ILE A 314 -21.62 -3.58 1.02
CA ILE A 314 -21.54 -3.44 2.48
C ILE A 314 -22.63 -4.24 3.19
N LYS A 315 -23.88 -4.23 2.67
CA LYS A 315 -24.98 -5.08 3.16
C LYS A 315 -24.58 -6.55 3.12
N MET A 316 -24.06 -7.03 1.99
CA MET A 316 -23.66 -8.42 1.81
C MET A 316 -22.58 -8.84 2.81
N ILE A 317 -21.59 -7.97 3.07
CA ILE A 317 -20.56 -8.23 4.08
C ILE A 317 -21.20 -8.36 5.46
N TYR A 318 -22.10 -7.46 5.85
CA TYR A 318 -22.76 -7.52 7.15
C TYR A 318 -23.62 -8.77 7.34
N THR A 319 -24.29 -9.21 6.28
CA THR A 319 -25.20 -10.36 6.35
C THR A 319 -24.49 -11.70 6.27
N ILE A 320 -23.38 -11.80 5.53
CA ILE A 320 -22.75 -13.09 5.19
C ILE A 320 -21.41 -13.29 5.90
N SER A 321 -20.60 -12.25 6.10
CA SER A 321 -19.31 -12.42 6.77
C SER A 321 -19.50 -13.01 8.15
N GLN A 322 -18.68 -13.97 8.52
CA GLN A 322 -18.77 -14.60 9.83
C GLN A 322 -18.14 -13.71 10.91
N TYR A 323 -17.04 -13.03 10.58
CA TYR A 323 -16.20 -12.32 11.54
C TYR A 323 -16.24 -10.79 11.40
N TYR A 324 -16.41 -10.24 10.19
CA TYR A 324 -16.41 -8.79 9.97
C TYR A 324 -17.76 -8.12 10.33
N ASN A 325 -18.82 -8.91 10.47
CA ASN A 325 -20.21 -8.49 10.63
C ASN A 325 -20.59 -7.79 11.96
N THR A 326 -19.63 -7.29 12.73
CA THR A 326 -19.90 -6.61 14.00
C THR A 326 -20.30 -5.15 13.76
N ALA A 327 -21.18 -4.62 14.61
CA ALA A 327 -21.66 -3.24 14.44
C ALA A 327 -20.52 -2.20 14.49
N GLU A 328 -19.51 -2.45 15.33
CA GLU A 328 -18.32 -1.60 15.43
C GLU A 328 -17.49 -1.59 14.15
N ARG A 329 -17.17 -2.76 13.57
CA ARG A 329 -16.39 -2.87 12.33
C ARG A 329 -17.13 -2.27 11.14
N MET A 330 -18.43 -2.49 11.05
CA MET A 330 -19.29 -1.91 10.01
C MET A 330 -19.36 -0.38 10.12
N THR A 331 -19.55 0.13 11.34
CA THR A 331 -19.61 1.58 11.59
C THR A 331 -18.27 2.25 11.28
N SER A 332 -17.15 1.63 11.68
CA SER A 332 -15.80 2.12 11.34
C SER A 332 -15.58 2.14 9.81
N LEU A 333 -15.99 1.08 9.09
CA LEU A 333 -15.88 1.03 7.63
C LEU A 333 -16.70 2.15 6.96
N LEU A 334 -17.94 2.35 7.37
CA LEU A 334 -18.82 3.40 6.83
C LEU A 334 -18.27 4.81 7.13
N LEU A 335 -17.69 5.02 8.31
CA LEU A 335 -17.01 6.27 8.66
C LEU A 335 -15.81 6.53 7.73
N LYS A 336 -14.99 5.51 7.47
CA LYS A 336 -13.86 5.61 6.53
C LYS A 336 -14.34 5.95 5.12
N VAL A 337 -15.43 5.34 4.66
CA VAL A 337 -16.04 5.65 3.36
C VAL A 337 -16.49 7.12 3.31
N THR A 338 -17.13 7.59 4.38
CA THR A 338 -17.55 8.99 4.52
C THR A 338 -16.35 9.95 4.44
N ASN A 339 -15.28 9.66 5.16
CA ASN A 339 -14.04 10.45 5.12
C ASN A 339 -13.45 10.53 3.71
N GLN A 340 -13.43 9.41 2.98
CA GLN A 340 -12.96 9.38 1.59
C GLN A 340 -13.84 10.25 0.67
N MET A 341 -15.17 10.19 0.80
CA MET A 341 -16.08 11.03 0.02
C MET A 341 -15.87 12.53 0.30
N ILE A 342 -15.68 12.92 1.56
CA ILE A 342 -15.36 14.30 1.93
C ILE A 342 -14.02 14.73 1.31
N SER A 343 -13.00 13.87 1.36
CA SER A 343 -11.71 14.15 0.73
C SER A 343 -11.86 14.36 -0.79
N THR A 344 -12.68 13.55 -1.45
CA THR A 344 -12.95 13.66 -2.89
C THR A 344 -13.69 14.96 -3.22
N CYS A 345 -14.68 15.34 -2.42
CA CYS A 345 -15.36 16.63 -2.55
C CYS A 345 -14.39 17.81 -2.39
N ARG A 346 -13.48 17.76 -1.41
CA ARG A 346 -12.46 18.80 -1.18
C ARG A 346 -11.53 18.96 -2.39
N SER A 347 -10.99 17.84 -2.88
CA SER A 347 -10.13 17.84 -4.08
C SER A 347 -10.87 18.38 -5.30
N TYR A 348 -12.14 17.99 -5.49
CA TYR A 348 -12.98 18.45 -6.58
C TYR A 348 -13.28 19.96 -6.51
N LEU A 349 -13.56 20.50 -5.33
CA LEU A 349 -13.80 21.94 -5.14
C LEU A 349 -12.55 22.79 -5.45
N LEU A 350 -11.35 22.25 -5.25
CA LEU A 350 -10.08 22.94 -5.55
C LEU A 350 -9.53 22.60 -6.94
N GLN A 351 -10.16 21.69 -7.69
CA GLN A 351 -9.63 21.25 -8.97
C GLN A 351 -9.58 22.40 -9.98
N GLY A 352 -8.37 22.74 -10.44
CA GLY A 352 -8.11 23.77 -11.43
C GLY A 352 -7.86 25.17 -10.85
N VAL A 353 -7.93 25.35 -9.53
CA VAL A 353 -7.75 26.65 -8.87
C VAL A 353 -6.91 26.52 -7.59
N ALA A 354 -6.29 27.62 -7.15
CA ALA A 354 -5.56 27.64 -5.87
C ALA A 354 -6.51 27.84 -4.68
N ARG A 355 -7.58 28.65 -4.86
CA ARG A 355 -8.58 28.94 -3.84
C ARG A 355 -9.98 28.78 -4.42
N ILE A 356 -10.93 28.38 -3.57
CA ILE A 356 -12.35 28.22 -3.96
C ILE A 356 -12.96 29.50 -4.55
N TRP A 357 -12.47 30.67 -4.13
CA TRP A 357 -12.94 32.00 -4.58
C TRP A 357 -12.45 32.41 -5.97
N ASP A 358 -11.55 31.60 -6.56
CA ASP A 358 -11.01 31.84 -7.89
C ASP A 358 -11.91 31.22 -8.98
N HIS A 359 -12.83 30.34 -8.60
CA HIS A 359 -13.88 29.85 -9.50
C HIS A 359 -14.88 30.96 -9.84
N SER A 360 -15.50 30.85 -11.02
CA SER A 360 -16.72 31.61 -11.31
C SER A 360 -17.87 31.16 -10.39
N ARG A 361 -18.80 32.06 -10.03
CA ARG A 361 -19.95 31.70 -9.17
C ARG A 361 -20.77 30.53 -9.73
N PRO A 362 -21.17 30.51 -11.02
CA PRO A 362 -21.95 29.39 -11.56
C PRO A 362 -21.23 28.04 -11.37
N GLU A 363 -19.92 28.02 -11.64
CA GLU A 363 -19.09 26.83 -11.45
C GLU A 363 -19.00 26.42 -9.97
N LEU A 364 -18.72 27.36 -9.06
CA LEU A 364 -18.61 27.08 -7.64
C LEU A 364 -19.93 26.54 -7.06
N LEU A 365 -21.06 27.16 -7.40
CA LEU A 365 -22.39 26.74 -6.96
C LEU A 365 -22.74 25.35 -7.48
N GLN A 366 -22.44 25.08 -8.76
CA GLN A 366 -22.63 23.75 -9.34
C GLN A 366 -21.81 22.70 -8.57
N ARG A 367 -20.51 22.96 -8.34
CA ARG A 367 -19.64 22.01 -7.65
C ARG A 367 -20.10 21.74 -6.21
N ILE A 368 -20.54 22.77 -5.50
CA ILE A 368 -21.11 22.65 -4.16
C ILE A 368 -22.38 21.79 -4.18
N SER A 369 -23.27 22.04 -5.14
CA SER A 369 -24.50 21.27 -5.31
C SER A 369 -24.20 19.78 -5.57
N GLU A 370 -23.23 19.46 -6.43
CA GLU A 370 -22.82 18.09 -6.71
C GLU A 370 -22.25 17.39 -5.46
N CYS A 371 -21.46 18.10 -4.64
CA CYS A 371 -20.94 17.56 -3.37
C CYS A 371 -22.07 17.27 -2.37
N CYS A 372 -23.06 18.16 -2.26
CA CYS A 372 -24.20 17.97 -1.35
C CYS A 372 -25.12 16.84 -1.84
N HIS A 373 -25.30 16.73 -3.16
CA HIS A 373 -26.07 15.64 -3.74
C HIS A 373 -25.42 14.28 -3.52
N LEU A 374 -24.08 14.20 -3.53
CA LEU A 374 -23.37 12.97 -3.17
C LEU A 374 -23.69 12.51 -1.73
N ASN A 375 -23.72 13.43 -0.76
CA ASN A 375 -24.07 13.10 0.63
C ASN A 375 -25.53 12.60 0.73
N ASP A 376 -26.48 13.29 0.08
CA ASP A 376 -27.89 12.89 0.04
C ASP A 376 -28.06 11.50 -0.59
N GLN A 377 -27.43 11.22 -1.73
CA GLN A 377 -27.49 9.92 -2.38
C GLN A 377 -26.86 8.79 -1.53
N TYR A 378 -25.79 9.10 -0.80
CA TYR A 378 -25.15 8.17 0.13
C TYR A 378 -26.08 7.79 1.29
N GLN A 379 -26.71 8.78 1.93
CA GLN A 379 -27.67 8.54 3.00
C GLN A 379 -28.92 7.80 2.51
N ARG A 380 -29.48 8.17 1.37
CA ARG A 380 -30.63 7.47 0.76
C ARG A 380 -30.31 6.01 0.46
N SER A 381 -29.13 5.73 -0.08
CA SER A 381 -28.70 4.37 -0.38
C SER A 381 -28.55 3.54 0.90
N PHE A 382 -27.99 4.13 1.96
CA PHE A 382 -27.91 3.49 3.28
C PHE A 382 -29.28 3.19 3.87
N GLN A 383 -30.19 4.16 3.86
CA GLN A 383 -31.54 4.03 4.38
C GLN A 383 -32.35 2.98 3.60
N SER A 384 -32.23 2.96 2.28
CA SER A 384 -32.84 1.93 1.41
C SER A 384 -32.36 0.52 1.78
N VAL A 385 -31.04 0.32 1.97
CA VAL A 385 -30.49 -0.96 2.41
C VAL A 385 -30.97 -1.34 3.81
N ARG A 386 -31.04 -0.39 4.73
CA ARG A 386 -31.57 -0.61 6.08
C ARG A 386 -33.03 -1.06 6.02
N ASP A 387 -33.86 -0.41 5.22
CA ASP A 387 -35.28 -0.73 5.13
C ASP A 387 -35.51 -2.11 4.49
N GLN A 388 -34.70 -2.49 3.49
CA GLN A 388 -34.69 -3.88 2.97
C GLN A 388 -34.31 -4.93 4.03
N LEU A 389 -33.47 -4.59 5.00
CA LEU A 389 -33.13 -5.51 6.10
C LEU A 389 -34.28 -5.65 7.10
N LYS A 390 -35.09 -4.61 7.30
CA LYS A 390 -36.28 -4.65 8.16
C LYS A 390 -37.39 -5.54 7.61
N GLU A 391 -37.47 -5.70 6.29
CA GLU A 391 -38.46 -6.58 5.64
C GLU A 391 -38.30 -8.05 6.05
N ASN A 392 -37.10 -8.46 6.49
CA ASN A 392 -36.85 -9.80 7.00
C ASN A 392 -36.27 -9.72 8.43
N PRO A 393 -37.12 -9.77 9.48
CA PRO A 393 -36.70 -9.62 10.87
C PRO A 393 -35.72 -10.71 11.38
N GLU A 394 -35.69 -11.88 10.72
CA GLU A 394 -34.73 -12.96 11.03
C GLU A 394 -33.30 -12.58 10.65
N ASN A 395 -33.13 -11.62 9.73
CA ASN A 395 -31.82 -11.10 9.36
C ASN A 395 -31.31 -10.09 10.38
N ARG A 396 -29.97 -9.96 10.43
CA ARG A 396 -29.33 -8.89 11.22
C ARG A 396 -29.78 -7.52 10.73
N GLN A 397 -30.11 -6.66 11.68
CA GLN A 397 -30.63 -5.32 11.41
C GLN A 397 -29.50 -4.28 11.42
N PHE A 398 -29.58 -3.30 10.53
CA PHE A 398 -28.68 -2.14 10.50
C PHE A 398 -29.03 -1.17 11.63
N ASP A 399 -28.55 -1.47 12.84
CA ASP A 399 -28.71 -0.62 14.02
C ASP A 399 -27.43 0.18 14.29
N PHE A 400 -27.08 1.05 13.33
CA PHE A 400 -25.90 1.92 13.41
C PHE A 400 -26.34 3.37 13.61
N SER A 401 -25.56 4.15 14.36
CA SER A 401 -25.82 5.57 14.54
C SER A 401 -25.52 6.34 13.24
N GLU A 402 -26.56 6.76 12.53
CA GLU A 402 -26.45 7.62 11.33
C GLU A 402 -25.65 8.89 11.63
N ASN A 403 -25.85 9.50 12.81
CA ASN A 403 -25.11 10.70 13.22
C ASN A 403 -23.60 10.45 13.29
N TYR A 404 -23.18 9.25 13.70
CA TYR A 404 -21.76 8.92 13.78
C TYR A 404 -21.14 8.70 12.39
N ILE A 405 -21.91 8.12 11.46
CA ILE A 405 -21.48 7.86 10.09
C ILE A 405 -21.47 9.15 9.27
N PHE A 406 -22.61 9.85 9.19
CA PHE A 406 -22.84 10.95 8.26
C PHE A 406 -22.60 12.33 8.85
N GLY A 407 -22.57 12.47 10.18
CA GLY A 407 -22.56 13.80 10.82
C GLY A 407 -21.39 14.70 10.41
N LYS A 408 -20.21 14.12 10.10
CA LYS A 408 -19.07 14.85 9.54
C LYS A 408 -19.35 15.37 8.12
N PHE A 409 -20.00 14.56 7.29
CA PHE A 409 -20.37 14.95 5.93
C PHE A 409 -21.49 15.99 5.95
N ASP A 410 -22.48 15.84 6.82
CA ASP A 410 -23.54 16.84 7.00
C ASP A 410 -22.99 18.19 7.45
N ALA A 411 -22.02 18.19 8.39
CA ALA A 411 -21.34 19.41 8.81
C ALA A 411 -20.55 20.05 7.66
N PHE A 412 -19.92 19.24 6.83
CA PHE A 412 -19.24 19.71 5.62
C PHE A 412 -20.22 20.32 4.61
N CYS A 413 -21.34 19.66 4.29
CA CYS A 413 -22.37 20.20 3.40
C CYS A 413 -22.96 21.52 3.92
N ARG A 414 -23.30 21.62 5.21
CA ARG A 414 -23.74 22.89 5.82
C ARG A 414 -22.71 24.00 5.70
N ARG A 415 -21.41 23.68 5.73
CA ARG A 415 -20.35 24.67 5.49
C ARG A 415 -20.32 25.09 4.02
N LEU A 416 -20.49 24.16 3.09
CA LEU A 416 -20.56 24.47 1.65
C LEU A 416 -21.76 25.36 1.32
N GLU A 417 -22.92 25.11 1.91
CA GLU A 417 -24.12 25.96 1.76
C GLU A 417 -23.84 27.40 2.20
N LYS A 418 -23.20 27.60 3.36
CA LYS A 418 -22.79 28.95 3.80
C LYS A 418 -21.81 29.62 2.83
N ILE A 419 -20.92 28.85 2.21
CA ILE A 419 -19.99 29.36 1.20
C ILE A 419 -20.75 29.76 -0.07
N ALA A 420 -21.74 28.97 -0.49
CA ALA A 420 -22.62 29.27 -1.61
C ALA A 420 -23.44 30.55 -1.37
N ASP A 421 -24.04 30.70 -0.19
CA ASP A 421 -24.77 31.91 0.21
C ASP A 421 -23.87 33.14 0.18
N MET A 422 -22.65 33.01 0.70
CA MET A 422 -21.67 34.09 0.68
C MET A 422 -21.23 34.43 -0.74
N ALA A 423 -20.98 33.44 -1.60
CA ALA A 423 -20.62 33.67 -3.00
C ALA A 423 -21.73 34.43 -3.75
N SER A 424 -22.99 34.03 -3.54
CA SER A 424 -24.15 34.71 -4.13
C SER A 424 -24.26 36.15 -3.62
N THR A 425 -24.18 36.35 -2.30
CA THR A 425 -24.27 37.69 -1.69
C THR A 425 -23.15 38.62 -2.16
N LEU A 426 -21.92 38.13 -2.30
CA LEU A 426 -20.79 38.94 -2.77
C LEU A 426 -21.02 39.38 -4.22
N GLU A 427 -21.52 38.51 -5.09
CA GLU A 427 -21.77 38.88 -6.49
C GLU A 427 -22.95 39.84 -6.64
N ASP A 428 -24.05 39.63 -5.90
CA ASP A 428 -25.20 40.53 -5.92
C ASP A 428 -24.83 41.94 -5.42
N LEU A 429 -23.90 42.04 -4.46
CA LEU A 429 -23.34 43.31 -3.98
C LEU A 429 -22.29 43.91 -4.92
N ALA A 430 -21.76 43.16 -5.89
CA ALA A 430 -20.80 43.69 -6.86
C ALA A 430 -21.46 44.73 -7.78
N ASP A 431 -22.77 44.61 -8.04
CA ASP A 431 -23.55 45.54 -8.86
C ASP A 431 -23.62 46.96 -8.27
N LEU A 432 -23.29 47.13 -6.98
CA LEU A 432 -23.13 48.44 -6.34
C LEU A 432 -22.14 49.34 -7.11
N GLN A 433 -21.16 48.76 -7.81
CA GLN A 433 -20.19 49.51 -8.60
C GLN A 433 -20.81 50.28 -9.78
N HIS A 434 -21.97 49.82 -10.26
CA HIS A 434 -22.66 50.39 -11.41
C HIS A 434 -23.77 51.38 -11.02
N MET A 435 -24.07 51.49 -9.72
CA MET A 435 -25.12 52.38 -9.22
C MET A 435 -24.66 53.85 -9.19
N LYS A 436 -25.43 54.74 -9.81
CA LYS A 436 -25.15 56.19 -9.90
C LYS A 436 -25.86 57.02 -8.82
N VAL A 437 -25.94 56.49 -7.60
CA VAL A 437 -26.59 57.16 -6.46
C VAL A 437 -25.53 57.79 -5.56
N GLU A 438 -25.80 59.02 -5.10
CA GLU A 438 -24.90 59.77 -4.23
C GLU A 438 -24.66 59.00 -2.90
N GLY A 439 -23.40 58.88 -2.47
CA GLY A 439 -23.02 58.14 -1.24
C GLY A 439 -22.71 56.65 -1.41
N VAL A 440 -23.09 56.01 -2.53
CA VAL A 440 -22.82 54.56 -2.79
C VAL A 440 -21.34 54.25 -2.89
N GLY A 441 -20.52 55.19 -3.37
CA GLY A 441 -19.06 55.00 -3.48
C GLY A 441 -18.39 54.59 -2.17
N ARG A 442 -18.82 55.15 -1.02
CA ARG A 442 -18.29 54.76 0.30
C ARG A 442 -18.67 53.34 0.70
N ILE A 443 -19.89 52.92 0.36
CA ILE A 443 -20.39 51.56 0.63
C ILE A 443 -19.63 50.56 -0.24
N TYR A 444 -19.41 50.88 -1.52
CA TYR A 444 -18.64 50.03 -2.42
C TYR A 444 -17.18 49.86 -1.98
N SER A 445 -16.50 50.91 -1.51
CA SER A 445 -15.13 50.78 -0.96
C SER A 445 -15.08 49.87 0.28
N ARG A 446 -16.11 49.93 1.14
CA ARG A 446 -16.22 49.03 2.31
C ARG A 446 -16.49 47.59 1.89
N TYR A 447 -17.34 47.38 0.88
CA TYR A 447 -17.56 46.08 0.24
C TYR A 447 -16.25 45.50 -0.34
N GLN A 448 -15.48 46.29 -1.10
CA GLN A 448 -14.19 45.84 -1.66
C GLN A 448 -13.20 45.38 -0.57
N THR A 449 -13.18 46.07 0.57
CA THR A 449 -12.35 45.68 1.73
C THR A 449 -12.83 44.37 2.36
N LEU A 450 -14.15 44.15 2.46
CA LEU A 450 -14.72 42.90 2.96
C LEU A 450 -14.42 41.73 2.01
N VAL A 451 -14.53 41.94 0.70
CA VAL A 451 -14.18 40.93 -0.31
C VAL A 451 -12.70 40.56 -0.22
N SER A 452 -11.80 41.55 -0.19
CA SER A 452 -10.36 41.30 -0.13
C SER A 452 -9.97 40.57 1.15
N THR A 453 -10.54 40.96 2.30
CA THR A 453 -10.34 40.28 3.59
C THR A 453 -10.84 38.84 3.53
N THR A 454 -12.01 38.60 2.96
CA THR A 454 -12.61 37.26 2.84
C THR A 454 -11.79 36.34 1.93
N LYS A 455 -11.33 36.84 0.78
CA LYS A 455 -10.52 36.08 -0.19
C LYS A 455 -9.06 35.88 0.24
N SER A 456 -8.55 36.70 1.16
CA SER A 456 -7.16 36.64 1.66
C SER A 456 -6.99 35.83 2.94
N LYS A 457 -8.07 35.35 3.57
CA LYS A 457 -8.02 34.45 4.71
C LYS A 457 -7.15 33.22 4.40
N THR A 458 -6.19 32.95 5.29
CA THR A 458 -5.17 31.89 5.12
C THR A 458 -5.58 30.54 5.70
N TYR A 459 -6.70 30.47 6.44
CA TYR A 459 -7.23 29.20 6.95
C TYR A 459 -7.99 28.44 5.87
N ASP A 460 -8.01 27.11 5.98
CA ASP A 460 -8.80 26.25 5.09
C ASP A 460 -10.30 26.50 5.30
N ILE A 461 -10.93 27.12 4.31
CA ILE A 461 -12.35 27.52 4.35
C ILE A 461 -13.27 26.29 4.27
N LEU A 462 -12.75 25.16 3.76
CA LEU A 462 -13.43 23.86 3.65
C LEU A 462 -13.29 23.00 4.91
N ASP A 463 -12.54 23.45 5.91
CA ASP A 463 -12.44 22.76 7.20
C ASP A 463 -13.65 23.09 8.09
N HIS A 464 -14.59 22.15 8.18
CA HIS A 464 -15.78 22.28 9.03
C HIS A 464 -15.47 22.28 10.53
N ARG A 465 -14.25 21.88 10.94
CA ARG A 465 -13.83 21.85 12.36
C ARG A 465 -13.35 23.22 12.85
N LYS A 466 -12.91 24.09 11.94
CA LYS A 466 -12.49 25.45 12.26
C LYS A 466 -13.73 26.35 12.24
N LEU A 467 -14.38 26.44 13.39
CA LEU A 467 -15.39 27.47 13.62
C LEU A 467 -14.72 28.84 13.45
N GLU A 468 -15.35 29.71 12.66
CA GLU A 468 -14.95 31.11 12.57
C GLU A 468 -15.08 31.70 13.98
N VAL A 469 -13.95 31.92 14.65
CA VAL A 469 -13.89 32.78 15.83
C VAL A 469 -14.35 34.14 15.34
N THR A 470 -15.56 34.48 15.75
CA THR A 470 -16.36 35.59 15.24
C THR A 470 -15.83 36.92 15.74
#